data_AF-A0A7C5Z633-F1
#
_entry.id   AF-A0A7C5Z633-F1
#
_cell.length_a   1.000
_cell.length_b   1.000
_cell.length_c   1.000
_cell.angle_alpha   90.00
_cell.angle_beta   90.00
_cell.angle_gamma   90.00
#
_symmetry.space_group_name_H-M   'P 1'
#
loop_
_entity.id
_entity.type
_entity.pdbx_description
1 polymer ?
#
loop_
_entity_poly.entity_id
_entity_poly.type
_entity_poly.pdbx_seq_one_letter_code
_entity_poly.pdbx_strand_id
1 'polypeptide(L)'
;VHQIMVNKRQQGTTFLTHIHHRQTPMRIVEGVSDAGVTWQSEVKFQERIGNPIEGVQIPPKYNTTGIYAAGVITDAPHPEAAEEWVKFLSTETAQSIYRSYGFGIPGQ
;
A
#
# COMPACT_ATOMS: atom_id res chain seq x y z
N VAL A 1 -16.85 -10.12 -9.23
CA VAL A 1 -15.50 -10.44 -9.79
C VAL A 1 -15.52 -10.53 -11.32
N HIS A 2 -16.34 -11.39 -11.94
CA HIS A 2 -16.35 -11.62 -13.40
C HIS A 2 -16.55 -10.34 -14.23
N GLN A 3 -17.51 -9.49 -13.87
CA GLN A 3 -17.78 -8.25 -14.61
C GLN A 3 -16.55 -7.31 -14.68
N ILE A 4 -15.80 -7.16 -13.60
CA ILE A 4 -14.63 -6.25 -13.55
C ILE A 4 -13.40 -6.93 -14.14
N MET A 5 -13.08 -8.13 -13.67
CA MET A 5 -11.82 -8.81 -13.99
C MET A 5 -11.81 -9.44 -15.38
N VAL A 6 -12.98 -9.71 -15.97
CA VAL A 6 -13.13 -10.33 -17.30
C VAL A 6 -13.71 -9.31 -18.28
N ASN A 7 -14.99 -8.95 -18.12
CA ASN A 7 -15.69 -8.18 -19.16
C ASN A 7 -15.10 -6.78 -19.35
N LYS A 8 -14.95 -6.00 -18.26
CA LYS A 8 -14.39 -4.64 -18.37
C LYS A 8 -12.92 -4.65 -18.78
N ARG A 9 -12.14 -5.64 -18.33
CA ARG A 9 -10.75 -5.82 -18.77
C ARG A 9 -10.69 -6.07 -20.29
N GLN A 10 -11.51 -6.98 -20.82
CA GLN A 10 -11.59 -7.25 -22.26
C GLN A 10 -12.02 -6.02 -23.06
N GLN A 11 -12.90 -5.20 -22.48
CA GLN A 11 -13.36 -3.94 -23.07
C GLN A 11 -12.37 -2.77 -22.89
N GLY A 12 -11.22 -2.98 -22.23
CA GLY A 12 -10.24 -1.92 -21.97
C GLY A 12 -10.68 -0.86 -20.94
N THR A 13 -11.84 -1.02 -20.30
CA THR A 13 -12.39 -0.09 -19.30
C THR A 13 -11.94 -0.43 -17.87
N THR A 14 -11.07 -1.41 -17.71
CA THR A 14 -10.38 -1.72 -16.46
C THR A 14 -8.95 -2.10 -16.76
N PHE A 15 -8.02 -1.41 -16.09
CA PHE A 15 -6.60 -1.72 -16.13
C PHE A 15 -6.22 -2.52 -14.89
N LEU A 16 -5.59 -3.68 -15.08
CA LEU A 16 -4.96 -4.42 -13.99
C LEU A 16 -3.56 -3.91 -13.79
N THR A 17 -3.18 -3.58 -12.56
CA THR A 17 -1.81 -3.19 -12.23
C THR A 17 -0.84 -4.33 -12.52
N HIS A 18 0.28 -4.06 -13.22
CA HIS A 18 1.22 -5.09 -13.67
C HIS A 18 2.58 -5.06 -12.96
N ILE A 19 3.02 -3.89 -12.48
CA ILE A 19 4.37 -3.72 -11.93
C ILE A 19 4.32 -3.69 -10.40
N HIS A 20 3.47 -2.81 -9.84
CA HIS A 20 3.32 -2.61 -8.40
C HIS A 20 2.13 -1.69 -8.11
N HIS A 21 1.54 -1.71 -6.90
CA HIS A 21 0.43 -0.83 -6.52
C HIS A 21 0.73 0.69 -6.62
N ARG A 22 2.01 1.05 -6.80
CA ARG A 22 2.48 2.42 -7.10
C ARG A 22 2.20 2.89 -8.53
N GLN A 23 1.88 1.97 -9.43
CA GLN A 23 1.47 2.31 -10.80
C GLN A 23 0.10 3.00 -10.83
N THR A 24 -0.79 2.65 -9.89
CA THR A 24 -2.16 3.17 -9.84
C THR A 24 -2.21 4.71 -9.76
N PRO A 25 -1.55 5.38 -8.80
CA PRO A 25 -1.58 6.85 -8.75
C PRO A 25 -0.95 7.52 -9.97
N MET A 26 0.11 6.94 -10.56
CA MET A 26 0.70 7.47 -11.80
C MET A 26 -0.32 7.50 -12.94
N ARG A 27 -1.08 6.41 -13.11
CA ARG A 27 -2.12 6.33 -14.13
C ARG A 27 -3.23 7.36 -13.94
N ILE A 28 -3.53 7.72 -12.69
CA ILE A 28 -4.53 8.75 -12.37
C ILE A 28 -3.97 10.13 -12.71
N VAL A 29 -2.74 10.43 -12.29
CA VAL A 29 -2.06 11.70 -12.62
C VAL A 29 -1.90 11.89 -14.14
N GLU A 30 -1.62 10.80 -14.88
CA GLU A 30 -1.50 10.81 -16.34
C GLU A 30 -2.86 10.87 -17.07
N GLY A 31 -3.99 10.82 -16.36
CA GLY A 31 -5.32 10.86 -16.95
C GLY A 31 -5.71 9.60 -17.72
N VAL A 32 -4.98 8.49 -17.56
CA VAL A 32 -5.28 7.20 -18.21
C VAL A 32 -6.11 6.27 -17.33
N SER A 33 -6.48 6.71 -16.12
CA SER A 33 -7.43 6.05 -15.22
C SER A 33 -8.10 7.09 -14.33
N ASP A 34 -9.41 6.99 -14.13
CA ASP A 34 -10.14 7.96 -13.30
C ASP A 34 -9.96 7.71 -11.80
N ALA A 35 -9.79 6.45 -11.40
CA ALA A 35 -9.62 6.01 -10.02
C ALA A 35 -8.95 4.63 -9.96
N GLY A 36 -8.52 4.22 -8.76
CA GLY A 36 -8.02 2.88 -8.52
C GLY A 36 -7.96 2.51 -7.04
N VAL A 37 -7.94 1.21 -6.77
CA VAL A 37 -7.84 0.67 -5.41
C VAL A 37 -6.37 0.50 -5.06
N THR A 38 -5.96 1.01 -3.90
CA THR A 38 -4.60 0.92 -3.37
C THR A 38 -4.62 0.90 -1.84
N TRP A 39 -3.44 0.73 -1.24
CA TRP A 39 -3.26 0.82 0.21
C TRP A 39 -3.31 2.28 0.68
N GLN A 40 -3.83 2.51 1.89
CA GLN A 40 -3.92 3.85 2.48
C GLN A 40 -2.57 4.58 2.52
N SER A 41 -1.48 3.85 2.76
CA SER A 41 -0.13 4.39 2.76
C SER A 41 0.29 5.01 1.43
N GLU A 42 -0.21 4.48 0.31
CA GLU A 42 0.07 5.05 -1.00
C GLU A 42 -0.63 6.39 -1.17
N VAL A 43 -1.91 6.50 -0.78
CA VAL A 43 -2.64 7.76 -0.79
C VAL A 43 -1.92 8.81 0.06
N LYS A 44 -1.56 8.45 1.30
CA LYS A 44 -0.82 9.35 2.21
C LYS A 44 0.53 9.78 1.66
N PHE A 45 1.21 8.90 0.93
CA PHE A 45 2.45 9.27 0.26
C PHE A 45 2.22 10.29 -0.86
N GLN A 46 1.23 10.06 -1.73
CA GLN A 46 0.91 10.97 -2.85
C GLN A 46 0.46 12.35 -2.34
N GLU A 47 -0.38 12.40 -1.31
CA GLU A 47 -0.78 13.66 -0.63
C GLU A 47 0.45 14.43 -0.10
N ARG A 48 1.39 13.73 0.57
CA ARG A 48 2.60 14.35 1.15
C ARG A 48 3.54 14.96 0.12
N ILE A 49 3.65 14.35 -1.06
CA ILE A 49 4.50 14.86 -2.14
C ILE A 49 3.77 15.90 -3.01
N GLY A 50 2.54 16.26 -2.67
CA GLY A 50 1.78 17.31 -3.35
C GLY A 50 1.15 16.88 -4.69
N ASN A 51 1.03 15.58 -4.95
CA ASN A 51 0.35 15.10 -6.16
C ASN A 51 -1.17 15.28 -6.02
N PRO A 52 -1.89 15.52 -7.13
CA PRO A 52 -3.33 15.76 -7.13
C PRO A 52 -4.12 14.45 -7.00
N ILE A 53 -3.87 13.72 -5.91
CA ILE A 53 -4.51 12.45 -5.58
C ILE A 53 -5.23 12.59 -4.24
N GLU A 54 -6.49 12.16 -4.20
CA GLU A 54 -7.30 12.08 -3.00
C GLU A 54 -7.72 10.63 -2.74
N GLY A 55 -7.82 10.24 -1.47
CA GLY A 55 -8.33 8.93 -1.08
C GLY A 55 -9.81 8.95 -0.74
N VAL A 56 -10.56 8.00 -1.28
CA VAL A 56 -11.92 7.69 -0.83
C VAL A 56 -11.90 6.48 0.09
N GLN A 57 -12.39 6.63 1.32
CA GLN A 57 -12.42 5.54 2.29
C GLN A 57 -13.40 4.44 1.85
N ILE A 58 -12.90 3.20 1.74
CA ILE A 58 -13.73 2.03 1.48
C ILE A 58 -14.38 1.60 2.81
N PRO A 59 -15.72 1.42 2.88
CA PRO A 59 -16.40 0.95 4.09
C PRO A 59 -15.82 -0.39 4.58
N PRO A 60 -15.68 -0.62 5.91
CA PRO A 60 -15.04 -1.82 6.45
C PRO A 60 -15.59 -3.13 5.90
N LYS A 61 -16.91 -3.24 5.69
CA LYS A 61 -17.56 -4.43 5.11
C LYS A 61 -17.14 -4.77 3.67
N TYR A 62 -16.52 -3.83 2.96
CA TYR A 62 -16.02 -3.98 1.60
C TYR A 62 -14.50 -3.82 1.51
N ASN A 63 -13.82 -3.69 2.65
CA ASN A 63 -12.40 -3.45 2.73
C ASN A 63 -11.69 -4.64 3.39
N THR A 64 -10.37 -4.71 3.22
CA THR A 64 -9.52 -5.68 3.89
C THR A 64 -8.40 -4.97 4.63
N THR A 65 -8.09 -5.44 5.83
CA THR A 65 -6.93 -4.97 6.59
C THR A 65 -5.74 -5.84 6.23
N GLY A 66 -4.68 -5.23 5.68
CA GLY A 66 -3.41 -5.91 5.44
C GLY A 66 -2.59 -5.98 6.73
N ILE A 67 -2.04 -7.16 7.02
CA ILE A 67 -1.11 -7.35 8.14
C ILE A 67 0.30 -7.48 7.57
N TYR A 68 1.21 -6.63 8.04
CA TYR A 68 2.62 -6.64 7.66
C TYR A 68 3.44 -7.22 8.82
N ALA A 69 4.32 -8.16 8.50
CA ALA A 69 5.24 -8.77 9.44
C ALA A 69 6.68 -8.55 8.96
N ALA A 70 7.59 -8.38 9.92
CA ALA A 70 9.03 -8.36 9.68
C ALA A 70 9.66 -9.56 10.42
N GLY A 71 10.60 -10.22 9.75
CA GLY A 71 11.32 -11.36 10.31
C GLY A 71 12.75 -11.42 9.77
N VAL A 72 13.65 -11.94 10.59
CA VAL A 72 15.05 -12.19 10.19
C VAL A 72 15.10 -13.49 9.40
N ILE A 73 15.76 -13.46 8.24
CA ILE A 73 15.99 -14.67 7.43
C ILE A 73 17.05 -15.53 8.10
N THR A 74 16.81 -16.85 8.20
CA THR A 74 17.68 -17.79 8.93
C THR A 74 19.15 -17.73 8.48
N ASP A 75 19.39 -17.62 7.17
CA ASP A 75 20.74 -17.55 6.58
C ASP A 75 21.10 -16.12 6.13
N ALA A 76 20.65 -15.09 6.88
CA ALA A 76 20.98 -13.71 6.56
C ALA A 76 22.51 -13.50 6.54
N PRO A 77 23.09 -12.86 5.51
CA PRO A 77 24.53 -12.59 5.44
C PRO A 77 25.03 -11.65 6.54
N HIS A 78 24.11 -10.92 7.18
CA HIS A 78 24.35 -9.99 8.29
C HIS A 78 23.26 -10.16 9.37
N PRO A 79 23.34 -11.23 10.20
CA PRO A 79 22.25 -11.57 11.12
C PRO A 79 22.07 -10.52 12.23
N GLU A 80 23.16 -10.01 12.79
CA GLU A 80 23.12 -8.97 13.84
C GLU A 80 22.43 -7.69 13.34
N ALA A 81 22.79 -7.21 12.14
CA ALA A 81 22.16 -6.04 11.55
C ALA A 81 20.66 -6.26 11.24
N ALA A 82 20.28 -7.48 10.84
CA ALA A 82 18.89 -7.83 10.60
C ALA A 82 18.08 -7.84 11.91
N GLU A 83 18.63 -8.38 12.99
CA GLU A 83 18.01 -8.36 14.32
C GLU A 83 17.86 -6.94 14.86
N GLU A 84 18.91 -6.11 14.75
CA GLU A 84 18.85 -4.70 15.14
C GLU A 84 17.78 -3.93 14.35
N TRP A 85 17.66 -4.21 13.05
CA TRP A 85 16.62 -3.60 12.22
C TRP A 85 15.22 -4.00 12.68
N VAL A 86 14.95 -5.29 12.88
CA VAL A 86 13.64 -5.76 13.36
C VAL A 86 13.32 -5.17 14.75
N LYS A 87 14.32 -5.08 15.64
CA LYS A 87 14.18 -4.42 16.94
C LYS A 87 13.85 -2.93 16.80
N PHE A 88 14.50 -2.23 15.86
CA PHE A 88 14.21 -0.83 15.56
C PHE A 88 12.75 -0.63 15.11
N LEU A 89 12.20 -1.53 14.29
CA LEU A 89 10.82 -1.45 13.81
C LEU A 89 9.79 -1.46 14.95
N SER A 90 10.12 -2.00 16.12
CA SER A 90 9.27 -2.00 17.32
C SER A 90 9.37 -0.73 18.18
N THR A 91 10.29 0.19 17.88
CA THR A 91 10.48 1.43 18.64
C THR A 91 9.37 2.45 18.39
N GLU A 92 9.16 3.37 19.34
CA GLU A 92 8.21 4.48 19.17
C GLU A 92 8.53 5.33 17.93
N THR A 93 9.82 5.55 17.64
CA THR A 93 10.28 6.27 16.46
C THR A 93 9.77 5.60 15.18
N ALA A 94 10.05 4.31 14.99
CA ALA A 94 9.58 3.59 13.79
C ALA A 94 8.05 3.56 13.73
N GLN A 95 7.37 3.26 14.83
CA GLN A 95 5.91 3.21 14.89
C GLN A 95 5.25 4.58 14.59
N SER A 96 5.88 5.70 14.98
CA SER A 96 5.40 7.04 14.62
C SER A 96 5.51 7.31 13.11
N ILE A 97 6.58 6.86 12.46
CA ILE A 97 6.76 6.96 11.01
C ILE A 97 5.64 6.18 10.30
N TYR A 98 5.39 4.93 10.69
CA TYR A 98 4.31 4.11 10.13
C TYR A 98 2.93 4.77 10.29
N ARG A 99 2.60 5.25 11.48
CA ARG A 99 1.33 5.97 11.74
C ARG A 99 1.18 7.22 10.88
N SER A 100 2.28 7.90 10.59
CA SER A 100 2.28 9.08 9.72
C SER A 100 1.84 8.75 8.28
N TYR A 101 1.99 7.49 7.84
CA TYR A 101 1.49 6.97 6.57
C TYR A 101 0.19 6.17 6.69
N GLY A 102 -0.51 6.25 7.82
CA GLY A 102 -1.82 5.62 8.02
C GLY A 102 -1.77 4.13 8.37
N PHE A 103 -0.61 3.58 8.72
CA PHE A 103 -0.57 2.23 9.29
C PHE A 103 -1.16 2.24 10.71
N GLY A 104 -2.03 1.27 10.99
CA GLY A 104 -2.53 0.98 12.33
C GLY A 104 -1.54 0.18 13.17
N ILE A 105 -1.87 -0.01 14.46
CA ILE A 105 -1.12 -0.89 15.36
C ILE A 105 -1.59 -2.34 15.14
N PRO A 106 -0.70 -3.32 14.93
CA PRO A 106 -1.11 -4.71 14.84
C PRO A 106 -1.90 -5.15 16.08
N GLY A 107 -3.11 -5.69 15.88
CA GLY A 107 -3.94 -6.22 16.96
C GLY A 107 -4.88 -5.22 17.65
N GLN A 108 -4.99 -3.99 17.14
CA GLN A 108 -6.09 -3.06 17.44
C GLN A 108 -7.13 -3.02 16.33
#